data_AF-A0A165MG05-F1
#
_entry.id   AF-A0A165MG05-F1
#
_cell.length_a   1.000
_cell.length_b   1.000
_cell.length_c   1.000
_cell.angle_alpha   90.00
_cell.angle_beta   90.00
_cell.angle_gamma   90.00
#
_symmetry.space_group_name_H-M   'P 1'
#
loop_
_entity.id
_entity.type
_entity.pdbx_description
1 polymer ?
#
loop_
_entity_poly.entity_id
_entity_poly.type
_entity_poly.pdbx_seq_one_letter_code
_entity_poly.pdbx_strand_id
1 'polypeptide(L)'
;MSSDLQNVSIFSVTSNIGQHIFQALLNSSVSGYNPSLTVFVSPSSSQASSFTNTVRILKSNPSDCQYLAKAQTGIDVVISTLNGPDFDVLTRILECLVDIFPMLM
;
A
#
# COMPACT_ATOMS: atom_id res chain seq x y z
N MET A 1 8.04 9.32 21.45
CA MET A 1 6.81 8.55 21.18
C MET A 1 7.18 7.52 20.12
N SER A 2 7.02 6.23 20.40
CA SER A 2 6.99 5.22 19.34
C SER A 2 5.84 5.62 18.42
N SER A 3 6.09 5.95 17.15
CA SER A 3 4.96 6.09 16.23
C SER A 3 4.51 4.68 15.90
N ASP A 4 3.37 4.28 16.45
CA ASP A 4 2.85 2.90 16.37
C ASP A 4 2.37 2.50 14.96
N LEU A 5 2.52 3.40 13.96
CA LEU A 5 2.09 3.21 12.58
C LEU A 5 3.29 3.16 11.63
N GLN A 6 4.13 2.12 11.73
CA GLN A 6 5.38 2.05 10.95
C GLN A 6 5.21 1.29 9.63
N ASN A 7 4.24 0.41 9.52
CA ASN A 7 4.06 -0.43 8.34
C ASN A 7 2.98 0.18 7.45
N VAL A 8 3.40 0.80 6.35
CA VAL A 8 2.48 1.52 5.46
C VAL A 8 2.42 0.81 4.12
N SER A 9 1.21 0.54 3.65
CA SER A 9 0.98 0.08 2.28
C SER A 9 0.34 1.15 1.41
N ILE A 10 0.77 1.22 0.14
CA ILE A 10 0.28 2.21 -0.83
C ILE A 10 -0.17 1.52 -2.11
N PHE A 11 -1.41 1.78 -2.52
CA PHE A 11 -1.92 1.47 -3.85
C PHE A 11 -1.84 2.69 -4.78
N SER A 12 -1.55 2.43 -6.05
CA SER A 12 -1.46 3.47 -7.09
C SER A 12 -0.37 4.51 -6.83
N VAL A 13 0.76 4.09 -6.25
CA VAL A 13 1.88 4.98 -5.92
C VAL A 13 2.43 5.74 -7.14
N THR A 14 2.18 5.23 -8.34
CA THR A 14 2.63 5.79 -9.62
C THR A 14 1.76 6.95 -10.09
N SER A 15 0.60 7.17 -9.46
CA SER A 15 -0.23 8.35 -9.70
C SER A 15 0.47 9.62 -9.23
N ASN A 16 0.05 10.79 -9.74
CA ASN A 16 0.64 12.07 -9.36
C ASN A 16 0.61 12.28 -7.83
N ILE A 17 -0.57 12.11 -7.22
CA ILE A 17 -0.73 12.21 -5.76
C ILE A 17 0.05 11.11 -5.04
N GLY A 18 0.00 9.87 -5.55
CA GLY A 18 0.72 8.73 -4.99
C GLY A 18 2.22 8.94 -4.89
N GLN A 19 2.84 9.54 -5.91
CA GLN A 19 4.28 9.83 -5.91
C GLN A 19 4.64 10.86 -4.84
N HIS A 20 3.84 11.92 -4.68
CA HIS A 20 4.07 12.93 -3.67
C HIS A 20 3.94 12.37 -2.25
N ILE A 21 2.92 11.54 -1.98
CA ILE A 21 2.75 10.88 -0.68
C ILE A 21 3.91 9.93 -0.40
N PHE A 22 4.33 9.14 -1.40
CA PHE A 22 5.45 8.22 -1.26
C PHE A 22 6.77 8.93 -0.95
N GLN A 23 7.06 10.05 -1.64
CA GLN A 23 8.26 10.83 -1.35
C GLN A 23 8.22 11.48 0.04
N ALA A 24 7.04 11.91 0.49
CA ALA A 24 6.87 12.45 1.84
C ALA A 24 7.08 11.39 2.93
N LEU A 25 6.67 10.14 2.69
CA LEU A 25 6.88 9.03 3.61
C LEU A 25 8.35 8.57 3.62
N LEU A 26 8.99 8.49 2.45
CA LEU A 26 10.42 8.15 2.35
C LEU A 26 11.32 9.18 3.02
N ASN A 27 10.98 10.46 2.90
CA ASN A 27 11.79 11.58 3.40
C ASN A 27 11.08 12.30 4.55
N SER A 28 10.41 11.55 5.41
CA SER A 28 9.65 12.09 6.53
C SER A 28 10.50 13.02 7.39
N SER A 29 9.99 14.23 7.65
CA SER A 29 10.60 15.18 8.59
C SER A 29 10.19 14.93 10.04
N VAL A 30 9.30 13.96 10.28
CA VAL A 30 8.83 13.59 11.62
C VAL A 30 9.91 12.80 12.34
N SER A 31 10.44 13.36 13.42
CA SER A 31 11.51 12.74 14.20
C SER A 31 11.13 11.34 14.69
N GLY A 32 11.97 10.35 14.40
CA GLY A 32 11.77 8.95 14.80
C GLY A 32 10.76 8.17 13.96
N TYR A 33 10.17 8.78 12.94
CA TYR A 33 9.27 8.09 12.01
C TYR A 33 10.02 7.68 10.75
N ASN A 34 10.19 6.37 10.56
CA ASN A 34 10.87 5.78 9.41
C ASN A 34 10.06 4.56 8.94
N PRO A 35 8.96 4.78 8.21
CA PRO A 35 8.01 3.72 7.90
C PRO A 35 8.61 2.68 6.95
N SER A 36 8.27 1.42 7.19
CA SER A 36 8.46 0.34 6.22
C SER A 36 7.37 0.43 5.15
N LEU A 37 7.77 0.71 3.92
CA LEU A 37 6.83 0.93 2.82
C LEU A 37 6.63 -0.33 1.99
N THR A 38 5.36 -0.69 1.80
CA THR A 38 4.92 -1.70 0.83
C THR A 38 4.14 -1.02 -0.29
N VAL A 39 4.58 -1.23 -1.52
CA VAL A 39 3.96 -0.64 -2.71
C VAL A 39 3.28 -1.73 -3.52
N PHE A 40 1.99 -1.53 -3.81
CA PHE A 40 1.24 -2.38 -4.72
C PHE A 40 1.23 -1.79 -6.13
N VAL A 41 1.71 -2.57 -7.09
CA VAL A 41 1.70 -2.24 -8.52
C VAL A 41 0.93 -3.30 -9.31
N SER A 42 0.36 -2.90 -10.45
CA SER A 42 -0.23 -3.86 -11.39
C SER A 42 0.81 -4.89 -11.86
N PRO A 43 0.46 -6.17 -12.05
CA PRO A 43 1.40 -7.20 -12.52
C PRO A 43 2.09 -6.84 -13.84
N SER A 44 1.37 -6.15 -14.73
CA SER A 44 1.85 -5.68 -16.03
C SER A 44 2.68 -4.39 -15.95
N SER A 45 2.77 -3.75 -14.78
CA SER A 45 3.52 -2.50 -14.62
C SER A 45 5.03 -2.76 -14.73
N SER A 46 5.68 -2.03 -15.64
CA SER A 46 7.13 -1.92 -15.74
C SER A 46 7.72 -0.99 -14.67
N GLN A 47 6.89 -0.18 -13.99
CA GLN A 47 7.35 0.78 -12.99
C GLN A 47 7.76 0.13 -11.66
N ALA A 48 7.58 -1.18 -11.50
CA ALA A 48 8.08 -1.91 -10.34
C ALA A 48 9.60 -1.72 -10.17
N SER A 49 10.36 -1.63 -11.27
CA SER A 49 11.82 -1.52 -11.24
C SER A 49 12.36 -0.12 -10.92
N SER A 50 11.50 0.90 -10.83
CA SER A 50 11.92 2.28 -10.52
C SER A 50 11.93 2.61 -9.03
N PHE A 51 11.47 1.70 -8.16
CA PHE A 51 11.49 1.90 -6.71
C PHE A 51 12.82 1.44 -6.11
N THR A 52 13.25 2.11 -5.04
CA THR A 52 14.51 1.81 -4.33
C THR A 52 14.44 0.46 -3.60
N ASN A 53 15.60 -0.18 -3.37
CA ASN A 53 15.70 -1.47 -2.67
C ASN A 53 15.18 -1.47 -1.22
N THR A 54 14.89 -0.28 -0.67
CA THR A 54 14.32 -0.09 0.67
C THR A 54 12.80 -0.25 0.74
N VAL A 55 12.15 -0.51 -0.40
CA VAL A 55 10.69 -0.61 -0.49
C VAL A 55 10.28 -2.01 -0.91
N ARG A 56 9.30 -2.59 -0.23
CA ARG A 56 8.72 -3.88 -0.61
C ARG A 56 7.73 -3.66 -1.75
N ILE A 57 8.07 -4.13 -2.95
CA ILE A 57 7.20 -4.00 -4.12
C ILE A 57 6.41 -5.30 -4.30
N LEU A 58 5.08 -5.21 -4.31
CA LEU A 58 4.18 -6.32 -4.54
C LEU A 58 3.40 -6.09 -5.83
N LYS A 59 3.53 -7.04 -6.76
CA LYS A 59 2.70 -7.09 -7.97
C LYS A 59 1.39 -7.78 -7.59
N SER A 60 0.27 -7.05 -7.64
CA SER A 60 -1.03 -7.58 -7.20
C SER A 60 -2.12 -7.29 -8.19
N ASN A 61 -2.97 -8.28 -8.45
CA ASN A 61 -4.27 -8.06 -9.05
C ASN A 61 -5.27 -7.72 -7.94
N PRO A 62 -6.00 -6.59 -8.03
CA PRO A 62 -7.00 -6.24 -7.03
C PRO A 62 -8.14 -7.25 -6.86
N SER A 63 -8.33 -8.14 -7.84
CA SER A 63 -9.32 -9.22 -7.79
C SER A 63 -8.88 -10.43 -6.93
N ASP A 64 -7.60 -10.52 -6.56
CA ASP A 64 -7.07 -11.62 -5.75
C ASP A 64 -7.10 -11.27 -4.26
N CYS A 65 -8.28 -11.40 -3.66
CA CYS A 65 -8.49 -11.04 -2.26
C CYS A 65 -7.61 -11.86 -1.29
N GLN A 66 -7.37 -13.14 -1.55
CA GLN A 66 -6.58 -13.98 -0.65
C GLN A 66 -5.11 -13.55 -0.64
N TYR A 67 -4.58 -13.15 -1.80
CA TYR A 67 -3.24 -12.57 -1.88
C TYR A 67 -3.17 -11.22 -1.17
N LEU A 68 -4.11 -10.30 -1.47
CA LEU A 68 -4.16 -8.98 -0.83
C LEU A 68 -4.26 -9.10 0.69
N ALA A 69 -5.07 -10.04 1.16
CA ALA A 69 -5.24 -10.32 2.58
C ALA A 69 -3.93 -10.63 3.29
N LYS A 70 -3.23 -11.62 2.74
CA LYS A 70 -1.96 -12.07 3.26
C LYS A 70 -0.88 -11.00 3.14
N ALA A 71 -0.91 -10.21 2.07
CA ALA A 71 0.02 -9.12 1.84
C ALA A 71 -0.17 -7.96 2.83
N GLN A 72 -1.37 -7.81 3.38
CA GLN A 72 -1.74 -6.73 4.32
C GLN A 72 -1.60 -7.14 5.79
N THR A 73 -1.25 -8.40 6.08
CA THR A 73 -0.98 -8.83 7.47
C THR A 73 0.21 -8.05 8.04
N GLY A 74 0.01 -7.39 9.19
CA GLY A 74 1.02 -6.57 9.84
C GLY A 74 1.21 -5.18 9.24
N ILE A 75 0.33 -4.76 8.30
CA ILE A 75 0.25 -3.37 7.84
C ILE A 75 -0.61 -2.57 8.82
N ASP A 76 -0.10 -1.41 9.24
CA ASP A 76 -0.77 -0.51 10.18
C ASP A 76 -1.64 0.53 9.44
N VAL A 77 -1.19 0.96 8.25
CA VAL A 77 -1.83 2.01 7.46
C VAL A 77 -1.93 1.59 6.00
N VAL A 78 -3.12 1.73 5.42
CA VAL A 78 -3.35 1.54 3.98
C VAL A 78 -3.69 2.88 3.34
N ILE A 79 -2.94 3.26 2.31
CA ILE A 79 -3.19 4.46 1.52
C ILE A 79 -3.58 4.05 0.10
N SER A 80 -4.69 4.58 -0.40
CA SER A 80 -5.07 4.44 -1.80
C SER A 80 -5.04 5.79 -2.49
N THR A 81 -4.38 5.83 -3.65
CA THR A 81 -4.39 6.97 -4.58
C THR A 81 -4.90 6.54 -5.97
N LEU A 82 -5.80 5.56 -5.97
CA LEU A 82 -6.50 5.12 -7.18
C LEU A 82 -7.33 6.27 -7.76
N ASN A 83 -7.37 6.39 -9.08
CA ASN A 83 -8.12 7.45 -9.75
C ASN A 83 -9.60 7.07 -9.90
N GLY A 84 -10.48 8.05 -10.15
CA GLY A 84 -11.94 7.88 -10.23
C GLY A 84 -12.50 6.68 -11.01
N PRO A 85 -11.97 6.23 -12.16
CA PRO A 85 -12.46 5.02 -12.84
C PRO A 85 -12.16 3.70 -12.10
N ASP A 86 -11.35 3.73 -11.04
CA ASP A 86 -10.94 2.58 -10.25
C ASP A 86 -11.70 2.49 -8.90
N PHE A 87 -12.87 3.13 -8.77
CA PHE A 87 -13.62 3.12 -7.51
C PHE A 87 -14.11 1.71 -7.13
N ASP A 88 -14.53 0.91 -8.10
CA ASP A 88 -14.90 -0.50 -7.88
C ASP A 88 -13.70 -1.33 -7.37
N VAL A 89 -12.49 -0.98 -7.84
CA VAL A 89 -11.25 -1.60 -7.38
C VAL A 89 -10.97 -1.22 -5.92
N LEU A 90 -11.23 0.03 -5.54
CA LEU A 90 -11.14 0.47 -4.14
C LEU A 90 -12.12 -0.28 -3.24
N THR A 91 -13.38 -0.40 -3.66
CA THR A 91 -14.40 -1.18 -2.94
C THR A 91 -13.94 -2.62 -2.75
N ARG A 92 -13.40 -3.23 -3.81
CA ARG A 92 -12.87 -4.60 -3.75
C ARG A 92 -11.72 -4.73 -2.74
N ILE A 93 -10.75 -3.81 -2.79
CA ILE A 93 -9.63 -3.80 -1.83
C ILE A 93 -10.16 -3.68 -0.40
N LEU A 94 -11.15 -2.81 -0.17
CA LEU A 94 -11.76 -2.63 1.15
C LEU A 94 -12.50 -3.89 1.60
N GLU A 95 -13.30 -4.51 0.75
CA GLU A 95 -13.99 -5.79 1.03
C GLU A 95 -12.99 -6.87 1.38
N CYS A 96 -11.93 -7.05 0.57
CA CYS A 96 -10.88 -8.01 0.86
C CYS A 96 -10.27 -7.74 2.24
N LEU A 97 -10.00 -6.47 2.60
CA LEU A 97 -9.43 -6.08 3.90
C LEU A 97 -10.37 -6.36 5.09
N VAL A 98 -11.66 -6.08 4.93
CA VAL A 98 -12.68 -6.24 5.98
C VAL A 98 -12.97 -7.71 6.24
N ASP A 99 -13.04 -8.56 5.21
CA ASP A 99 -13.33 -9.99 5.37
C ASP A 99 -12.26 -10.78 6.15
N ILE A 100 -11.05 -10.21 6.28
CA ILE A 100 -9.94 -10.81 7.04
C ILE A 100 -9.93 -10.35 8.49
N PHE A 101 -10.47 -9.17 8.78
CA PHE A 101 -10.55 -8.63 10.13
C PHE A 101 -11.23 -9.59 11.13
N PRO A 102 -12.33 -10.29 10.79
CA PRO A 102 -12.91 -11.30 11.66
C PRO A 102 -12.16 -12.64 11.69
N MET A 103 -11.13 -12.87 10.86
CA MET A 103 -10.27 -14.06 10.92
C MET A 103 -9.02 -13.86 11.79
N LEU A 104 -8.74 -12.64 12.25
CA LEU A 104 -7.58 -12.28 13.08
C LEU A 104 -7.92 -12.06 14.57
N MET A 105 -9.20 -12.24 14.95
CA MET A 105 -9.67 -12.31 16.34
C MET A 105 -9.98 -13.76 16.73
#